data_AF-A0A3D1SWD2-F1
#
_entry.id   AF-A0A3D1SWD2-F1
#
_cell.length_a   1.000
_cell.length_b   1.000
_cell.length_c   1.000
_cell.angle_alpha   90.00
_cell.angle_beta   90.00
_cell.angle_gamma   90.00
#
_symmetry.space_group_name_H-M   'P 1'
#
loop_
_entity.id
_entity.type
_entity.pdbx_description
1 polymer ?
#
loop_
_entity_poly.entity_id
_entity_poly.type
_entity_poly.pdbx_seq_one_letter_code
_entity_poly.pdbx_strand_id
1 'polypeptide(L)' 'MEIQVFYDRRETDWAVLLVGDCSIQVDWPAELLPEEALPGQYLKFTLAVDPKSTQDAK' A
#
# COMPACT_ATOMS: atom_id res chain seq x y z
N MET A 1 -9.58 -3.31 -8.76
CA MET A 1 -8.94 -2.08 -9.25
C MET A 1 -7.44 -2.20 -9.00
N GLU A 2 -6.60 -1.85 -9.97
CA GLU A 2 -5.15 -1.83 -9.80
C GLU A 2 -4.69 -0.39 -9.61
N ILE A 3 -3.76 -0.16 -8.68
CA ILE A 3 -3.21 1.16 -8.37
C ILE A 3 -1.69 1.07 -8.37
N GLN A 4 -1.03 1.97 -9.10
CA GLN A 4 0.41 2.16 -8.99
C GLN A 4 0.71 3.10 -7.84
N VAL A 5 1.70 2.72 -7.04
CA VAL A 5 2.07 3.41 -5.81
C VAL A 5 3.57 3.57 -5.79
N PHE A 6 4.07 4.78 -5.55
CA PHE A 6 5.50 5.01 -5.40
C PHE A 6 5.89 4.88 -3.93
N TYR A 7 6.90 4.07 -3.63
CA TYR A 7 7.47 3.96 -2.30
C TYR A 7 8.45 5.11 -2.09
N ASP A 8 8.02 6.16 -1.37
CA ASP A 8 8.82 7.37 -1.17
C ASP A 8 9.96 7.15 -0.15
N ARG A 9 9.61 6.75 1.08
CA ARG A 9 10.59 6.56 2.16
C ARG A 9 10.10 5.59 3.21
N ARG A 10 11.05 4.96 3.90
CA ARG A 10 10.82 4.06 5.04
C ARG A 10 11.17 4.76 6.34
N GLU A 11 10.23 4.74 7.29
CA GLU A 11 10.46 5.07 8.69
C GLU A 11 10.56 3.77 9.51
N THR A 12 10.78 3.85 10.82
CA THR A 12 11.00 2.66 11.66
C THR A 12 9.85 1.64 11.56
N ASP A 13 8.61 2.10 11.77
CA ASP A 13 7.44 1.20 11.85
C ASP A 13 6.48 1.35 10.64
N TRP A 14 6.63 2.40 9.84
CA TRP A 14 5.79 2.67 8.67
C TRP A 14 6.61 3.08 7.45
N ALA A 15 5.99 2.98 6.29
CA ALA A 15 6.48 3.44 5.01
C ALA A 15 5.55 4.53 4.48
N VAL A 16 6.12 5.48 3.76
CA VAL A 16 5.38 6.54 3.10
C VAL A 16 5.21 6.19 1.64
N LEU A 17 3.96 6.06 1.22
CA LEU A 17 3.56 5.67 -0.12
C LEU A 17 2.85 6.83 -0.80
N LEU A 18 3.20 7.11 -2.07
CA LEU A 18 2.52 8.11 -2.89
C LEU A 18 1.60 7.41 -3.88
N VAL A 19 0.30 7.66 -3.76
CA VAL A 19 -0.75 6.97 -4.53
C VAL A 19 -1.31 7.86 -5.63
N GLY A 20 -1.32 7.35 -6.85
CA GLY A 20 -1.92 8.00 -8.03
C GLY A 20 -1.22 9.30 -8.47
N ASP A 21 -1.82 9.97 -9.45
CA ASP A 21 -1.22 11.15 -10.12
C ASP A 21 -1.07 12.36 -9.19
N CYS A 22 -1.96 12.47 -8.19
CA CYS A 22 -1.90 13.55 -7.20
C CYS A 22 -0.84 13.31 -6.11
N SER A 23 -0.10 12.19 -6.17
CA SER A 23 0.93 11.82 -5.18
C SER A 23 0.39 11.88 -3.75
N ILE A 24 -0.81 11.32 -3.52
CA ILE A 24 -1.45 11.33 -2.21
C ILE A 24 -0.58 10.51 -1.25
N GLN A 25 -0.14 11.13 -0.16
CA GLN A 25 0.65 10.45 0.85
C GLN A 25 -0.24 9.51 1.68
N VAL A 26 0.20 8.25 1.80
CA VAL A 26 -0.40 7.23 2.65
C VAL A 26 0.69 6.64 3.52
N ASP A 27 0.50 6.69 4.83
CA ASP A 27 1.36 6.01 5.78
C ASP A 27 0.92 4.54 5.85
N TRP A 28 1.82 3.63 5.51
CA TRP A 28 1.56 2.20 5.38
C TRP A 28 2.42 1.40 6.38
N PRO A 29 1.88 0.39 7.10
CA PRO A 29 2.68 -0.43 8.00
C PRO A 29 3.84 -1.11 7.26
N ALA A 30 5.08 -0.90 7.71
CA ALA A 30 6.25 -1.38 6.99
C ALA A 30 6.32 -2.92 6.93
N GLU A 31 5.71 -3.60 7.90
CA GLU A 31 5.58 -5.06 7.98
C GLU A 31 4.68 -5.67 6.89
N LEU A 32 3.77 -4.87 6.32
CA LEU A 32 2.84 -5.31 5.27
C LEU A 32 3.40 -5.07 3.86
N LEU A 33 4.64 -4.61 3.74
CA LEU A 33 5.34 -4.52 2.46
C LEU A 33 6.07 -5.84 2.15
N PRO A 34 6.24 -6.19 0.86
CA PRO A 34 7.14 -7.26 0.46
C PRO A 34 8.55 -7.03 1.02
N GLU A 35 9.25 -8.10 1.41
CA GLU A 35 10.58 -8.00 1.99
C GLU A 35 11.60 -7.38 1.02
N GLU A 36 11.40 -7.58 -0.28
CA GLU A 36 12.22 -7.03 -1.36
C GLU A 36 11.90 -5.57 -1.73
N ALA A 37 10.83 -5.00 -1.17
CA ALA A 37 10.41 -3.64 -1.50
C ALA A 37 11.32 -2.59 -0.86
N LEU A 38 11.84 -1.69 -1.68
CA LEU A 38 12.75 -0.62 -1.29
C LEU A 38 12.20 0.76 -1.67
N PRO A 39 12.51 1.82 -0.90
CA PRO A 39 12.25 3.19 -1.31
C PRO A 39 12.80 3.50 -2.71
N GLY A 40 12.07 4.31 -3.48
CA GLY A 40 12.37 4.62 -4.88
C GLY A 40 11.73 3.67 -5.90
N GLN A 41 11.02 2.63 -5.46
CA GLN A 41 10.36 1.67 -6.35
C GLN A 41 8.88 1.97 -6.52
N TYR A 42 8.33 1.57 -7.67
CA TYR A 42 6.90 1.50 -7.87
C TYR A 42 6.38 0.13 -7.46
N LEU A 43 5.37 0.14 -6.59
CA LEU A 43 4.63 -1.01 -6.14
C LEU A 43 3.28 -1.07 -6.86
N LYS A 44 2.78 -2.29 -7.07
CA LYS A 44 1.47 -2.54 -7.67
C LYS A 44 0.51 -3.03 -6.60
N PHE A 45 -0.53 -2.26 -6.34
CA PHE A 45 -1.57 -2.58 -5.35
C PHE A 45 -2.83 -3.07 -6.07
N THR A 46 -3.45 -4.13 -5.54
CA THR A 46 -4.74 -4.64 -6.03
C THR A 46 -5.78 -4.43 -4.95
N LEU A 47 -6.75 -3.55 -5.21
CA LEU A 47 -7.87 -3.30 -4.31
C LEU A 47 -9.14 -3.94 -4.87
N ALA A 48 -9.82 -4.72 -4.02
CA ALA A 48 -11.10 -5.34 -4.33
C ALA A 48 -12.01 -5.29 -3.09
N VAL A 49 -13.32 -5.19 -3.34
CA VAL A 49 -14.33 -5.37 -2.29
C VAL A 49 -14.46 -6.89 -2.04
N ASP A 50 -14.30 -7.32 -0.80
CA ASP A 50 -14.54 -8.71 -0.40
C ASP A 50 -15.87 -8.84 0.35
N PRO A 51 -16.95 -9.31 -0.34
CA PRO A 51 -18.25 -9.48 0.29
C PRO A 51 -18.31 -10.66 1.25
N LYS A 52 -17.43 -11.68 1.11
CA LYS A 52 -17.49 -12.90 1.92
C LYS A 52 -17.00 -12.63 3.33
N SER A 53 -15.79 -12.09 3.45
CA SER A 53 -15.21 -11.73 4.75
C SER A 53 -16.04 -10.66 5.49
N THR A 54 -16.78 -9.83 4.76
CA THR A 54 -17.68 -8.81 5.34
C THR A 54 -18.97 -9.41 5.91
N GLN A 55 -19.46 -10.54 5.38
CA GLN A 55 -20.63 -11.23 5.92
C GLN A 55 -20.30 -12.07 7.16
N ASP A 56 -19.15 -12.72 7.19
CA ASP A 56 -18.72 -13.55 8.32
C ASP A 56 -18.33 -12.73 9.58
N ALA A 57 -18.16 -11.41 9.44
CA ALA A 57 -17.88 -10.48 10.54
C ALA A 57 -19.14 -9.90 11.22
N LYS A 58 -20.35 -10.30 10.80
CA LYS A 58 -21.64 -9.88 11.38
C LYS A 58 -22.27 -10.97 12.25
#